data_AF-A0A6A6WQH8-F1
#
_entry.id   AF-A0A6A6WQH8-F1
#
_cell.length_a   1.000
_cell.length_b   1.000
_cell.length_c   1.000
_cell.angle_alpha   90.00
_cell.angle_beta   90.00
_cell.angle_gamma   90.00
#
_symmetry.space_group_name_H-M   'P 1'
#
loop_
_entity.id
_entity.type
_entity.pdbx_description
1 polymer ?
#
loop_
_entity_poly.entity_id
_entity_poly.type
_entity_poly.pdbx_seq_one_letter_code
_entity_poly.pdbx_strand_id
1 'polypeptide(L)'
;MIDAQQFFTSCQQLPCTWNLLQSLTLTSSTLARTASHQNVYTLLRNASLIALKMPQLKTMVLWNSEPGQACAVIYQRHTASAMATLTWRGTWNLELSDDVVESWKKVAPGPCYLRLEKEALRNVDIRSHGDAIHHLRLPDGVVDSESLCQIRHEGMMQRMA
;
A
#
# COMPACT_ATOMS: atom_id res chain seq x y z
N MET A 1 -7.21 8.02 -11.14
CA MET A 1 -5.98 7.36 -10.64
C MET A 1 -5.95 5.96 -11.21
N ILE A 2 -4.81 5.48 -11.71
CA ILE A 2 -4.71 4.14 -12.31
C ILE A 2 -4.79 3.10 -11.20
N ASP A 3 -5.58 2.04 -11.39
CA ASP A 3 -5.67 0.93 -10.44
C ASP A 3 -4.40 0.07 -10.49
N ALA A 4 -3.91 -0.34 -9.32
CA ALA A 4 -2.72 -1.17 -9.20
C ALA A 4 -2.79 -2.46 -10.05
N GLN A 5 -3.96 -3.08 -10.15
CA GLN A 5 -4.12 -4.30 -10.94
C GLN A 5 -3.88 -4.04 -12.43
N GLN A 6 -4.39 -2.93 -12.96
CA GLN A 6 -4.15 -2.52 -14.34
C GLN A 6 -2.66 -2.24 -14.57
N PHE A 7 -2.02 -1.51 -13.65
CA PHE A 7 -0.59 -1.25 -13.70
C PHE A 7 0.23 -2.55 -13.71
N PHE A 8 -0.10 -3.52 -12.85
CA PHE A 8 0.61 -4.81 -12.79
C PHE A 8 0.44 -5.62 -14.07
N THR A 9 -0.76 -5.69 -14.64
CA THR A 9 -1.00 -6.38 -15.92
C THR A 9 -0.16 -5.79 -17.04
N SER A 10 -0.09 -4.47 -17.16
CA SER A 10 0.77 -3.81 -18.15
C SER A 10 2.26 -4.09 -17.88
N CYS A 11 2.68 -4.05 -16.61
CA CYS A 11 4.06 -4.33 -16.21
C CYS A 11 4.51 -5.78 -16.47
N GLN A 12 3.59 -6.74 -16.47
CA GLN A 12 3.89 -8.13 -16.79
C GLN A 12 4.27 -8.31 -18.27
N GLN A 13 3.72 -7.48 -19.16
CA GLN A 13 3.97 -7.53 -20.60
C GLN A 13 5.29 -6.85 -20.99
N LEU A 14 5.89 -6.08 -20.09
CA LEU A 14 7.14 -5.37 -20.34
C LEU A 14 8.35 -6.19 -19.84
N PRO A 15 9.38 -6.42 -20.68
CA PRO A 15 10.60 -7.14 -20.29
C PRO A 15 11.58 -6.26 -19.48
N CYS A 16 11.13 -5.16 -18.87
CA CYS A 16 12.00 -4.21 -18.20
C CYS A 16 12.17 -4.48 -16.69
N THR A 17 13.36 -4.20 -16.18
CA THR A 17 13.67 -4.08 -14.74
C THR A 17 13.81 -2.60 -14.41
N TRP A 18 13.17 -2.14 -13.34
CA TRP A 18 13.29 -0.77 -12.85
C TRP A 18 14.43 -0.66 -11.84
N ASN A 19 15.67 -0.63 -12.36
CA ASN A 19 16.88 -0.71 -11.57
C ASN A 19 17.06 0.42 -10.54
N LEU A 20 16.40 1.56 -10.74
CA LEU A 20 16.56 2.75 -9.90
C LEU A 20 15.30 3.10 -9.10
N LEU A 21 14.19 2.39 -9.28
CA LEU A 21 12.94 2.72 -8.62
C LEU A 21 12.99 2.29 -7.15
N GLN A 22 12.92 3.28 -6.25
CA GLN A 22 13.01 3.07 -4.80
C GLN A 22 11.65 3.09 -4.10
N SER A 23 10.69 3.83 -4.64
CA SER A 23 9.37 4.00 -4.03
C SER A 23 8.28 3.86 -5.08
N LEU A 24 7.22 3.12 -4.74
CA LEU A 24 6.03 3.01 -5.57
C LEU A 24 4.77 3.05 -4.69
N THR A 25 3.87 3.99 -4.97
CA THR A 25 2.56 4.05 -4.32
C THR A 25 1.47 3.98 -5.36
N LEU A 26 0.52 3.06 -5.19
CA LEU A 26 -0.61 2.85 -6.10
C LEU A 26 -1.90 2.73 -5.31
N THR A 27 -3.00 3.21 -5.88
CA THR A 27 -4.33 2.88 -5.37
C THR A 27 -4.85 1.58 -5.93
N SER A 28 -5.64 0.83 -5.17
CA SER A 28 -6.34 -0.33 -5.71
C SER A 28 -7.74 -0.48 -5.14
N SER A 29 -8.75 -0.40 -6.01
CA SER A 29 -10.14 -0.70 -5.68
C SER A 29 -10.36 -2.12 -5.13
N THR A 30 -9.43 -3.05 -5.40
CA THR A 30 -9.46 -4.41 -4.83
C THR A 30 -9.24 -4.41 -3.31
N LEU A 31 -8.61 -3.38 -2.75
CA LEU A 31 -8.44 -3.20 -1.32
C LEU A 31 -9.71 -2.60 -0.69
N ALA A 32 -10.81 -3.32 -0.76
CA ALA A 32 -12.09 -2.95 -0.17
C ALA A 32 -12.55 -4.03 0.81
N ARG A 33 -13.21 -3.64 1.91
CA ARG A 33 -13.76 -4.59 2.91
C ARG A 33 -14.74 -5.60 2.30
N THR A 34 -15.43 -5.23 1.23
CA THR A 34 -16.40 -6.07 0.52
C THR A 34 -15.76 -6.98 -0.51
N ALA A 35 -14.49 -6.76 -0.86
CA ALA A 35 -13.78 -7.62 -1.79
C ALA A 35 -13.49 -8.99 -1.14
N SER A 36 -13.50 -10.04 -1.95
CA SER A 36 -13.11 -11.36 -1.46
C SER A 36 -11.64 -11.35 -1.02
N HIS A 37 -11.32 -12.04 0.08
CA HIS A 37 -9.93 -12.18 0.52
C HIS A 37 -9.04 -12.74 -0.59
N GLN A 38 -9.57 -13.65 -1.43
CA GLN A 38 -8.82 -14.22 -2.56
C GLN A 38 -8.39 -13.17 -3.60
N ASN A 39 -9.24 -12.16 -3.86
CA ASN A 39 -8.88 -11.07 -4.77
C ASN A 39 -7.76 -10.22 -4.16
N VAL A 40 -7.86 -9.90 -2.87
CA VAL A 40 -6.81 -9.16 -2.16
C VAL A 40 -5.50 -9.95 -2.16
N TYR A 41 -5.51 -11.24 -1.83
CA TYR A 41 -4.30 -12.07 -1.86
C TYR A 41 -3.70 -12.18 -3.26
N THR A 42 -4.53 -12.23 -4.30
CA THR A 42 -4.05 -12.23 -5.69
C THR A 42 -3.39 -10.90 -6.06
N LEU A 43 -3.98 -9.77 -5.65
CA LEU A 43 -3.37 -8.45 -5.80
C LEU A 43 -1.99 -8.41 -5.10
N LEU A 44 -1.91 -8.86 -3.86
CA LEU A 44 -0.67 -8.80 -3.07
C LEU A 44 0.44 -9.71 -3.62
N ARG A 45 0.08 -10.88 -4.17
CA ARG A 45 1.04 -11.75 -4.89
C ARG A 45 1.51 -11.10 -6.18
N ASN A 46 0.62 -10.50 -6.96
CA ASN A 46 1.01 -9.78 -8.17
C ASN A 46 1.94 -8.61 -7.84
N ALA A 47 1.65 -7.88 -6.77
CA ALA A 47 2.50 -6.80 -6.29
C ALA A 47 3.91 -7.28 -5.94
N SER A 48 4.06 -8.43 -5.26
CA SER A 48 5.38 -8.97 -4.95
C SER A 48 6.15 -9.38 -6.21
N LEU A 49 5.46 -9.92 -7.23
CA LEU A 49 6.10 -10.23 -8.52
C LEU A 49 6.61 -8.98 -9.24
N ILE A 50 5.87 -7.87 -9.16
CA ILE A 50 6.30 -6.59 -9.72
C ILE A 50 7.43 -5.99 -8.89
N ALA A 51 7.40 -6.13 -7.57
CA ALA A 51 8.48 -5.69 -6.68
C ALA A 51 9.81 -6.39 -6.98
N LEU A 52 9.80 -7.66 -7.40
CA LEU A 52 11.01 -8.38 -7.83
C LEU A 52 11.69 -7.76 -9.07
N LYS A 53 10.95 -7.00 -9.89
CA LYS A 53 11.51 -6.23 -11.01
C LYS A 53 12.13 -4.90 -10.57
N MET A 54 12.20 -4.61 -9.27
CA MET A 54 12.65 -3.33 -8.70
C MET A 54 13.75 -3.58 -7.65
N PRO A 55 15.01 -3.86 -8.05
CA PRO A 55 16.04 -4.31 -7.11
C PRO A 55 16.43 -3.29 -6.04
N GLN A 56 16.19 -2.00 -6.29
CA GLN A 56 16.44 -0.90 -5.35
C GLN A 56 15.19 -0.47 -4.57
N LEU A 57 14.10 -1.23 -4.64
CA LEU A 57 12.85 -0.92 -3.95
C LEU A 57 13.08 -0.85 -2.44
N LYS A 58 12.73 0.30 -1.87
CA LYS A 58 12.71 0.60 -0.44
C LYS A 58 11.30 0.66 0.10
N THR A 59 10.34 1.10 -0.68
CA THR A 59 8.96 1.28 -0.23
C THR A 59 7.96 0.94 -1.33
N MET A 60 6.98 0.10 -1.02
CA MET A 60 5.83 -0.11 -1.88
C MET A 60 4.54 0.01 -1.07
N VAL A 61 3.62 0.82 -1.56
CA VAL A 61 2.34 1.07 -0.90
C VAL A 61 1.21 0.80 -1.86
N LEU A 62 0.31 -0.09 -1.45
CA LEU A 62 -0.99 -0.26 -2.08
C LEU A 62 -2.04 0.20 -1.09
N TRP A 63 -2.92 1.10 -1.50
CA TRP A 63 -3.92 1.63 -0.59
C TRP A 63 -5.25 1.87 -1.28
N ASN A 64 -6.29 2.01 -0.48
CA ASN A 64 -7.59 2.44 -0.95
C ASN A 64 -8.32 3.16 0.17
N SER A 65 -9.28 3.99 -0.23
CA SER A 65 -10.18 4.66 0.68
C SER A 65 -11.56 4.78 0.06
N GLU A 66 -12.57 4.47 0.87
CA GLU A 66 -13.97 4.70 0.57
C GLU A 66 -14.61 5.34 1.81
N PRO A 67 -15.80 5.94 1.70
CA PRO A 67 -16.49 6.48 2.86
C PRO A 67 -16.59 5.45 4.01
N GLY A 68 -16.04 5.80 5.17
CA GLY A 68 -16.02 4.95 6.37
C GLY A 68 -14.96 3.84 6.38
N GLN A 69 -14.14 3.69 5.33
CA GLN A 69 -13.08 2.69 5.33
C GLN A 69 -11.80 3.11 4.61
N ALA A 70 -10.67 2.64 5.13
CA ALA A 70 -9.39 2.80 4.47
C ALA A 70 -8.47 1.65 4.86
N CYS A 71 -7.63 1.22 3.93
CA CYS A 71 -6.53 0.34 4.25
C CYS A 71 -5.32 0.59 3.33
N ALA A 72 -4.17 0.15 3.82
CA ALA A 72 -2.92 0.16 3.10
C ALA A 72 -2.13 -1.12 3.41
N VAL A 73 -1.47 -1.64 2.40
CA VAL A 73 -0.38 -2.60 2.53
C VAL A 73 0.91 -1.88 2.23
N ILE A 74 1.81 -1.89 3.21
CA ILE A 74 3.04 -1.09 3.18
C ILE A 74 4.22 -2.04 3.34
N TYR A 75 4.98 -2.20 2.26
CA TYR A 75 6.29 -2.83 2.28
C TYR A 75 7.35 -1.77 2.52
N GLN A 76 8.22 -1.98 3.50
CA GLN A 76 9.38 -1.12 3.74
C GLN A 76 10.65 -1.95 3.95
N ARG A 77 11.74 -1.56 3.30
CA ARG A 77 13.04 -2.19 3.46
C ARG A 77 13.99 -1.29 4.24
N HIS A 78 14.53 -1.84 5.33
CA HIS A 78 15.52 -1.22 6.18
C HIS A 78 16.89 -1.84 5.89
N THR A 79 17.62 -1.24 4.95
CA THR A 79 18.92 -1.75 4.48
C THR A 79 19.97 -1.81 5.59
N ALA A 80 19.96 -0.86 6.53
CA ALA A 80 20.90 -0.81 7.64
C ALA A 80 20.77 -1.98 8.63
N SER A 81 19.55 -2.52 8.79
CA SER A 81 19.25 -3.58 9.77
C SER A 81 18.96 -4.93 9.12
N ALA A 82 19.21 -5.09 7.81
CA ALA A 82 18.84 -6.28 7.04
C ALA A 82 17.43 -6.80 7.37
N MET A 83 16.46 -5.88 7.40
CA MET A 83 15.07 -6.19 7.73
C MET A 83 14.14 -5.55 6.71
N ALA A 84 13.04 -6.22 6.41
CA ALA A 84 11.90 -5.63 5.73
C ALA A 84 10.64 -5.82 6.57
N THR A 85 9.69 -4.91 6.43
CA THR A 85 8.37 -5.02 7.02
C THR A 85 7.32 -5.13 5.92
N LEU A 86 6.28 -5.92 6.16
CA LEU A 86 5.05 -5.91 5.40
C LEU A 86 3.91 -5.63 6.37
N THR A 87 3.38 -4.42 6.30
CA THR A 87 2.39 -3.90 7.24
C THR A 87 1.01 -3.89 6.61
N TRP A 88 0.04 -4.54 7.24
CA TRP A 88 -1.38 -4.27 6.99
C TRP A 88 -1.87 -3.19 7.94
N ARG A 89 -2.30 -2.05 7.42
CA ARG A 89 -2.84 -0.94 8.20
C ARG A 89 -4.23 -0.59 7.70
N GLY A 90 -5.24 -0.56 8.55
CA GLY A 90 -6.58 -0.17 8.07
C GLY A 90 -7.70 -0.24 9.09
N THR A 91 -8.87 0.21 8.67
CA THR A 91 -10.11 0.20 9.47
C THR A 91 -10.80 -1.17 9.51
N TRP A 92 -10.23 -2.17 8.83
CA TRP A 92 -10.73 -3.53 8.81
C TRP A 92 -9.59 -4.54 8.80
N ASN A 93 -9.92 -5.75 9.23
CA ASN A 93 -8.96 -6.80 9.51
C ASN A 93 -8.76 -7.69 8.29
N LEU A 94 -7.51 -7.90 7.89
CA LEU A 94 -7.12 -8.97 6.98
C LEU A 94 -5.97 -9.74 7.63
N GLU A 95 -6.06 -11.06 7.68
CA GLU A 95 -4.91 -11.91 7.96
C GLU A 95 -4.25 -12.26 6.63
N LEU A 96 -2.94 -12.05 6.50
CA LEU A 96 -2.24 -12.41 5.26
C LEU A 96 -2.11 -13.94 5.20
N SER A 97 -2.43 -14.53 4.06
CA SER A 97 -2.21 -15.95 3.84
C SER A 97 -0.72 -16.28 3.71
N ASP A 98 -0.35 -17.52 4.04
CA ASP A 98 1.03 -17.99 3.94
C ASP A 98 1.60 -17.79 2.52
N ASP A 99 0.79 -18.03 1.49
CA ASP A 99 1.17 -17.80 0.08
C ASP A 99 1.61 -16.35 -0.19
N VAL A 100 0.90 -15.37 0.39
CA VAL A 100 1.26 -13.95 0.25
C VAL A 100 2.55 -13.69 1.01
N VAL A 101 2.68 -14.21 2.23
CA VAL A 101 3.89 -14.02 3.05
C VAL A 101 5.12 -14.59 2.33
N GLU A 102 5.03 -15.81 1.78
CA GLU A 102 6.11 -16.45 1.03
C GLU A 102 6.46 -15.71 -0.26
N SER A 103 5.46 -15.12 -0.94
CA SER A 103 5.73 -14.32 -2.14
C SER A 103 6.50 -13.03 -1.82
N TRP A 104 6.21 -12.40 -0.68
CA TRP A 104 6.88 -11.19 -0.22
C TRP A 104 8.25 -11.45 0.41
N LYS A 105 8.48 -12.62 1.02
CA LYS A 105 9.83 -13.01 1.50
C LYS A 105 10.86 -12.98 0.38
N LYS A 106 10.47 -13.35 -0.85
CA LYS A 106 11.34 -13.34 -2.03
C LYS A 106 11.75 -11.94 -2.47
N VAL A 107 10.96 -10.91 -2.14
CA VAL A 107 11.23 -9.50 -2.48
C VAL A 107 12.39 -8.96 -1.65
N ALA A 108 12.56 -9.45 -0.43
CA ALA A 108 13.69 -9.11 0.43
C ALA A 108 14.94 -9.90 0.01
N PRO A 109 16.04 -9.26 -0.41
CA PRO A 109 17.24 -9.97 -0.84
C PRO A 109 18.11 -10.45 0.33
N GLY A 110 18.87 -11.54 0.12
CA GLY A 110 19.88 -12.02 1.08
C GLY A 110 19.32 -12.39 2.46
N PRO A 111 20.10 -12.33 3.55
CA PRO A 111 19.64 -12.73 4.90
C PRO A 111 18.59 -11.78 5.51
N CYS A 112 17.89 -11.00 4.68
CA CYS A 112 16.92 -10.02 5.11
C CYS A 112 15.67 -10.70 5.68
N TYR A 113 15.38 -10.46 6.95
CA TYR A 113 14.19 -10.98 7.61
C TYR A 113 12.96 -10.14 7.24
N LEU A 114 11.87 -10.79 6.83
CA LEU A 114 10.57 -10.14 6.61
C LEU A 114 9.72 -10.23 7.88
N ARG A 115 9.45 -9.09 8.51
CA ARG A 115 8.52 -8.94 9.63
C ARG A 115 7.13 -8.60 9.11
N LEU A 116 6.12 -9.29 9.62
CA LEU A 116 4.72 -8.95 9.37
C LEU A 116 4.22 -8.04 10.49
N GLU A 117 3.60 -6.93 10.12
CA GLU A 117 3.02 -5.99 11.06
C GLU A 117 1.56 -5.73 10.74
N LYS A 118 0.79 -5.44 11.79
CA LYS A 118 -0.64 -5.24 11.67
C LYS A 118 -1.11 -4.14 12.58
N GLU A 119 -1.76 -3.16 11.99
CA GLU A 119 -2.15 -1.92 12.65
C GLU A 119 -3.61 -1.60 12.37
N ALA A 120 -4.47 -1.90 13.34
CA ALA A 120 -5.88 -1.57 13.24
C ALA A 120 -6.10 -0.07 13.52
N LEU A 121 -6.74 0.62 12.59
CA LEU A 121 -7.22 1.98 12.78
C LEU A 121 -8.59 1.92 13.46
N ARG A 122 -8.62 2.20 14.76
CA ARG A 122 -9.85 2.21 15.57
C ARG A 122 -10.36 3.64 15.72
N ASN A 123 -11.69 3.81 15.67
CA ASN A 123 -12.37 5.08 15.91
C ASN A 123 -11.91 6.22 14.99
N VAL A 124 -11.49 5.90 13.77
CA VAL A 124 -11.20 6.90 12.73
C VAL A 124 -12.40 7.04 11.81
N ASP A 125 -12.72 8.28 11.44
CA ASP A 125 -13.78 8.58 10.51
C ASP A 125 -13.17 8.98 9.16
N ILE A 126 -13.19 8.05 8.21
CA ILE A 126 -12.64 8.28 6.87
C ILE A 126 -13.71 8.93 6.01
N ARG A 127 -13.61 10.25 5.83
CA ARG A 127 -14.59 11.03 5.05
C ARG A 127 -14.06 11.45 3.69
N SER A 128 -12.75 11.47 3.53
CA SER A 128 -12.06 11.90 2.33
C SER A 128 -10.82 11.07 2.08
N HIS A 129 -10.30 11.15 0.84
CA HIS A 129 -8.98 10.59 0.51
C HIS A 129 -7.86 11.24 1.33
N GLY A 130 -7.99 12.53 1.66
CA GLY A 130 -7.04 13.23 2.53
C GLY A 130 -7.01 12.67 3.94
N ASP A 131 -8.17 12.37 4.53
CA ASP A 131 -8.25 11.71 5.84
C ASP A 131 -7.64 10.32 5.79
N ALA A 132 -7.89 9.57 4.71
CA ALA A 132 -7.27 8.26 4.52
C ALA A 132 -5.75 8.35 4.44
N ILE A 133 -5.19 9.26 3.63
CA ILE A 133 -3.73 9.47 3.52
C ILE A 133 -3.15 9.79 4.91
N HIS A 134 -3.81 10.67 5.66
CA HIS A 134 -3.38 11.06 7.01
C HIS A 134 -3.44 9.90 8.01
N HIS A 135 -4.58 9.24 8.15
CA HIS A 135 -4.79 8.17 9.15
C HIS A 135 -4.04 6.88 8.79
N LEU A 136 -3.91 6.56 7.50
CA LEU A 136 -3.07 5.46 7.04
C LEU A 136 -1.58 5.79 7.13
N ARG A 137 -1.18 7.01 7.53
CA ARG A 137 0.24 7.40 7.63
C ARG A 137 1.03 6.96 6.39
N LEU A 138 0.49 7.26 5.21
CA LEU A 138 1.15 6.89 3.97
C LEU A 138 2.50 7.64 3.88
N PRO A 139 3.55 7.02 3.32
CA PRO A 139 4.86 7.65 3.17
C PRO A 139 4.78 8.94 2.33
N ASP A 140 5.73 9.84 2.56
CA ASP A 140 5.85 11.09 1.80
C ASP A 140 5.92 10.82 0.30
N GLY A 141 5.26 11.66 -0.50
CA GLY A 141 5.21 11.56 -1.96
C GLY A 141 3.86 11.10 -2.55
N VAL A 142 2.87 10.76 -1.72
CA VAL A 142 1.48 10.55 -2.20
C VAL A 142 0.81 11.88 -2.53
N VAL A 143 0.91 12.84 -1.60
CA VAL A 143 0.48 14.24 -1.72
C VAL A 143 1.45 15.06 -0.87
N ASP A 144 1.80 16.26 -1.32
CA ASP A 144 2.58 17.20 -0.52
C ASP A 144 1.83 17.57 0.79
N SER A 145 2.57 17.87 1.85
CA SER A 145 2.02 18.16 3.17
C SER A 145 1.08 19.37 3.20
N GLU A 146 1.39 20.45 2.48
CA GLU A 146 0.50 21.62 2.41
C GLU A 146 -0.75 21.31 1.59
N SER A 147 -0.57 20.63 0.46
CA SER A 147 -1.68 20.18 -0.38
C SER A 147 -2.62 19.25 0.39
N LEU A 148 -2.08 18.35 1.22
CA LEU A 148 -2.86 17.47 2.07
C LEU A 148 -3.64 18.25 3.14
N CYS A 149 -3.04 19.29 3.71
CA CYS A 149 -3.71 20.18 4.65
C CYS A 149 -4.91 20.88 3.98
N GLN A 150 -4.71 21.42 2.78
CA GLN A 150 -5.76 22.08 2.00
C GLN A 150 -6.91 21.13 1.67
N ILE A 151 -6.62 19.94 1.13
CA ILE A 151 -7.65 18.93 0.80
C ILE A 151 -8.51 18.60 2.02
N ARG A 152 -7.88 18.45 3.18
CA ARG A 152 -8.61 18.16 4.43
C ARG A 152 -9.44 19.36 4.89
N HIS A 153 -8.91 20.57 4.80
CA HIS A 153 -9.63 21.78 5.16
C HIS A 153 -10.85 22.02 4.25
N GLU A 154 -10.69 21.90 2.94
CA GLU A 154 -11.78 22.03 1.97
C GLU A 154 -12.88 20.97 2.19
N GLY A 155 -12.48 19.72 2.46
CA GLY A 155 -13.41 18.66 2.82
C GLY A 155 -14.18 18.92 4.12
N MET A 156 -13.57 19.63 5.08
CA MET A 156 -14.27 20.10 6.29
C MET A 156 -15.24 21.25 5.99
N MET A 157 -14.90 22.16 5.08
CA MET A 157 -15.72 23.34 4.79
C MET A 157 -16.95 23.01 3.94
N GLN A 158 -16.84 22.09 2.97
CA GLN A 158 -17.98 21.58 2.19
C GLN A 158 -19.05 20.91 3.08
N ARG A 159 -18.69 20.55 4.31
CA ARG A 159 -19.59 19.95 5.30
C ARG A 159 -20.46 20.98 6.02
N MET A 160 -20.06 22.25 6.05
CA MET A 160 -20.71 23.31 6.82
C MET A 160 -21.70 24.16 6.00
N ALA A 161 -21.73 23.95 4.69
CA ALA A 161 -22.66 24.59 3.75
C ALA A 161 -23.86 23.68 3.45
#